data_AF-A0A7Z0CR89-F1
#
_entry.id   AF-A0A7Z0CR89-F1
#
_cell.length_a   1.000
_cell.length_b   1.000
_cell.length_c   1.000
_cell.angle_alpha   90.00
_cell.angle_beta   90.00
_cell.angle_gamma   90.00
#
_symmetry.space_group_name_H-M   'P 1'
#
loop_
_entity.id
_entity.type
_entity.pdbx_description
1 polymer ?
#
loop_
_entity_poly.entity_id
_entity_poly.type
_entity_poly.pdbx_seq_one_letter_code
_entity_poly.pdbx_strand_id
1 'polypeptide(L)'
;MAPTARATLGWLWQVVLWVVILGVVVILAAAVLVPRLAGATPYTVLTGSMEPTYPPGTLVVVKPVDMDEIAVGDVITYQLESGKATVVTHRVVGVSNRFDGTTQLITQGDANDDPDPLPVAEVQVRGRLWYSAPYLGRLNNVLSGQERQWAVFGVSAALIGYAAFMFVTALRDRRRVKRESPEPVTEGSTDPAAPATSAAPARPAALAPPGKNRRPAPALAAGILLLAVVVLVRTGTRRRATGRASS
;
A
#
# COMPACT_ATOMS: atom_id res chain seq x y z
N MET A 1 -32.02 23.21 -8.40
CA MET A 1 -31.27 22.73 -9.58
C MET A 1 -30.48 21.49 -9.17
N ALA A 2 -30.90 20.31 -9.65
CA ALA A 2 -30.15 19.08 -9.46
C ALA A 2 -28.75 19.24 -10.09
N PRO A 3 -27.67 18.75 -9.44
CA PRO A 3 -26.36 18.78 -10.08
C PRO A 3 -26.46 18.04 -11.42
N THR A 4 -25.92 18.64 -12.48
CA THR A 4 -25.93 18.00 -13.81
C THR A 4 -25.29 16.63 -13.67
N ALA A 5 -25.97 15.57 -14.10
CA ALA A 5 -25.55 14.18 -13.88
C ALA A 5 -24.09 13.91 -14.31
N ARG A 6 -23.57 14.69 -15.27
CA ARG A 6 -22.18 14.68 -15.74
C ARG A 6 -21.16 15.15 -14.68
N ALA A 7 -21.51 16.13 -13.83
CA ALA A 7 -20.63 16.65 -12.79
C ALA A 7 -20.54 15.72 -11.57
N THR A 8 -21.64 15.04 -11.21
CA THR A 8 -21.64 14.00 -10.16
C THR A 8 -20.90 12.76 -10.64
N LEU A 9 -21.05 12.39 -11.91
CA LEU A 9 -20.34 11.26 -12.52
C LEU A 9 -18.81 11.48 -12.53
N GLY A 10 -18.35 12.68 -12.91
CA GLY A 10 -16.92 13.00 -12.89
C GLY A 10 -16.29 12.98 -11.50
N TRP A 11 -17.03 13.41 -10.48
CA TRP A 11 -16.56 13.33 -9.09
C TRP A 11 -16.48 11.88 -8.59
N LEU A 12 -17.51 11.06 -8.86
CA LEU A 12 -17.50 9.65 -8.50
C LEU A 12 -16.35 8.90 -9.17
N TRP A 13 -16.11 9.18 -10.46
CA TRP A 13 -14.96 8.62 -11.20
C TRP A 13 -13.63 8.99 -10.55
N GLN A 14 -13.46 10.26 -10.17
CA GLN A 14 -12.24 10.71 -9.49
C GLN A 14 -12.04 10.00 -8.15
N VAL A 15 -13.09 9.82 -7.35
CA VAL A 15 -13.03 9.10 -6.08
C VAL A 15 -12.64 7.64 -6.32
N VAL A 16 -13.23 6.98 -7.32
CA VAL A 16 -12.89 5.60 -7.69
C VAL A 16 -11.41 5.49 -8.07
N LEU A 17 -10.89 6.39 -8.90
CA LEU A 17 -9.48 6.39 -9.27
C LEU A 17 -8.55 6.55 -8.06
N TRP A 18 -8.87 7.46 -7.13
CA TRP A 18 -8.09 7.62 -5.90
C TRP A 18 -8.09 6.38 -5.02
N VAL A 19 -9.25 5.72 -4.89
CA VAL A 19 -9.37 4.47 -4.13
C VAL A 19 -8.55 3.37 -4.78
N VAL A 20 -8.59 3.24 -6.11
CA VAL A 20 -7.78 2.25 -6.85
C VAL A 20 -6.29 2.51 -6.64
N ILE A 21 -5.84 3.75 -6.80
CA ILE A 21 -4.42 4.12 -6.60
C ILE A 21 -3.99 3.81 -5.17
N LEU A 22 -4.77 4.21 -4.17
CA LEU A 22 -4.47 3.92 -2.76
C LEU A 22 -4.41 2.42 -2.51
N GLY A 23 -5.35 1.65 -3.05
CA GLY A 23 -5.38 0.19 -2.96
C GLY A 23 -4.10 -0.44 -3.52
N VAL A 24 -3.67 -0.01 -4.72
CA VAL A 24 -2.42 -0.48 -5.34
C VAL A 24 -1.21 -0.16 -4.45
N VAL A 25 -1.13 1.06 -3.90
CA VAL A 25 -0.03 1.46 -3.00
C VAL A 25 0.02 0.59 -1.76
N VAL A 26 -1.12 0.32 -1.12
CA VAL A 26 -1.21 -0.54 0.06
C VAL A 26 -0.77 -1.97 -0.28
N ILE A 27 -1.20 -2.51 -1.41
CA ILE A 27 -0.81 -3.85 -1.86
C ILE A 27 0.70 -3.93 -2.10
N LEU A 28 1.28 -2.96 -2.81
CA LEU A 28 2.72 -2.91 -3.07
C LEU A 28 3.54 -2.76 -1.79
N ALA A 29 3.09 -1.91 -0.86
CA ALA A 29 3.72 -1.77 0.44
C ALA A 29 3.65 -3.08 1.24
N ALA A 30 2.49 -3.74 1.28
CA ALA A 30 2.31 -5.01 1.96
C ALA A 30 3.22 -6.11 1.36
N ALA A 31 3.35 -6.18 0.04
CA ALA A 31 4.23 -7.15 -0.65
C ALA A 31 5.71 -7.01 -0.30
N VAL A 32 6.12 -5.89 0.30
CA VAL A 32 7.50 -5.63 0.72
C VAL A 32 7.64 -5.72 2.23
N LEU A 33 6.66 -5.19 2.96
CA LEU A 33 6.71 -5.07 4.42
C LEU A 33 6.37 -6.40 5.10
N VAL A 34 5.39 -7.16 4.59
CA VAL A 34 4.95 -8.42 5.19
C VAL A 34 6.09 -9.46 5.22
N PRO A 35 6.81 -9.73 4.10
CA PRO A 35 7.93 -10.67 4.14
C PRO A 35 9.04 -10.23 5.10
N ARG A 36 9.35 -8.93 5.13
CA ARG A 36 10.37 -8.38 6.04
C ARG A 36 10.01 -8.57 7.51
N LEU A 37 8.78 -8.24 7.89
CA LEU A 37 8.32 -8.40 9.27
C LEU A 37 8.27 -9.87 9.69
N ALA A 38 8.06 -10.78 8.75
CA ALA A 38 8.11 -12.21 8.96
C ALA A 38 9.53 -12.81 8.94
N GLY A 39 10.57 -11.98 8.72
CA GLY A 39 11.95 -12.46 8.58
C GLY A 39 12.22 -13.26 7.30
N ALA A 40 11.30 -13.23 6.33
CA ALA A 40 11.40 -13.99 5.10
C ALA A 40 12.40 -13.36 4.12
N THR A 41 13.16 -14.22 3.45
CA THR A 41 14.22 -13.84 2.51
C THR A 41 13.85 -14.25 1.09
N PRO A 42 13.90 -13.33 0.10
CA PRO A 42 13.73 -13.68 -1.29
C PRO A 42 15.00 -14.28 -1.88
N TYR A 43 14.87 -15.39 -2.62
CA TYR A 43 15.92 -15.99 -3.44
C TYR A 43 15.44 -16.16 -4.88
N THR A 44 16.39 -16.19 -5.82
CA THR A 44 16.11 -16.46 -7.24
C THR A 44 16.53 -17.89 -7.54
N VAL A 45 15.63 -18.68 -8.13
CA VAL A 45 15.99 -20.01 -8.67
C VAL A 45 16.85 -19.80 -9.92
N LEU A 46 18.09 -20.30 -9.90
CA LEU A 46 19.06 -20.07 -10.99
C LEU A 46 19.17 -21.25 -11.95
N THR A 47 18.92 -22.47 -11.45
CA THR A 47 19.08 -23.74 -12.17
C THR A 47 17.73 -24.36 -12.52
N GLY A 48 17.73 -25.31 -13.46
CA GLY A 48 16.53 -26.09 -13.81
C GLY A 48 16.22 -27.24 -12.84
N SER A 49 16.94 -27.36 -11.72
CA SER A 49 16.77 -28.51 -10.80
C SER A 49 15.40 -28.57 -10.14
N MET A 50 14.67 -27.45 -10.11
CA MET A 50 13.32 -27.37 -9.57
C MET A 50 12.22 -27.37 -10.64
N GLU A 51 12.56 -27.67 -11.90
CA GLU A 51 11.56 -27.83 -12.95
C GLU A 51 10.71 -29.10 -12.76
N PRO A 52 9.44 -29.10 -13.20
CA PRO A 52 8.70 -27.98 -13.80
C PRO A 52 8.10 -27.01 -12.77
N THR A 53 8.17 -27.34 -11.47
CA THR A 53 7.44 -26.60 -10.42
C THR A 53 7.92 -25.15 -10.26
N TYR A 54 9.24 -24.94 -10.30
CA TYR A 54 9.87 -23.62 -10.20
C TYR A 54 10.94 -23.46 -11.28
N PRO A 55 10.56 -23.00 -12.48
CA PRO A 55 11.51 -22.76 -13.56
C PRO A 55 12.57 -21.71 -13.21
N PRO A 56 13.74 -21.73 -13.87
CA PRO A 56 14.78 -20.72 -13.70
C PRO A 56 14.22 -19.29 -13.83
N GLY A 57 14.66 -18.41 -12.93
CA GLY A 57 14.15 -17.03 -12.83
C GLY A 57 12.87 -16.89 -12.01
N THR A 58 12.42 -17.95 -11.34
CA THR A 58 11.36 -17.86 -10.32
C THR A 58 11.89 -17.18 -9.06
N LEU A 59 11.12 -16.24 -8.52
CA LEU A 59 11.37 -15.68 -7.18
C LEU A 59 10.72 -16.60 -6.14
N VAL A 60 11.51 -17.09 -5.20
CA VAL A 60 11.02 -17.84 -4.05
C VAL A 60 11.21 -17.01 -2.80
N VAL A 61 10.17 -16.88 -1.99
CA VAL A 61 10.24 -16.20 -0.70
C VAL A 61 10.22 -17.25 0.38
N VAL A 62 11.30 -17.28 1.15
CA VAL A 62 11.60 -18.34 2.11
C VAL A 62 11.46 -17.78 3.51
N LYS A 63 10.65 -18.43 4.34
CA LYS A 63 10.44 -18.04 5.73
C LYS A 63 11.27 -18.95 6.64
N PRO A 64 12.03 -18.39 7.60
CA PRO A 64 12.65 -19.18 8.65
C PRO A 64 11.58 -19.95 9.42
N VAL A 65 11.79 -21.25 9.60
CA VAL A 65 10.94 -22.17 10.37
C VAL A 65 11.85 -23.10 11.15
N ASP A 66 11.36 -23.61 12.27
CA ASP A 66 12.07 -24.60 13.07
C ASP A 66 12.10 -25.95 12.33
N MET A 67 13.09 -26.80 12.63
CA MET A 67 13.30 -28.06 11.89
C MET A 67 12.17 -29.07 12.05
N ASP A 68 11.46 -29.03 13.17
CA ASP A 68 10.31 -29.87 13.46
C ASP A 68 9.05 -29.48 12.65
N GLU A 69 9.01 -28.26 12.11
CA GLU A 69 7.96 -27.82 11.18
C GLU A 69 8.19 -28.28 9.74
N ILE A 70 9.37 -28.81 9.41
CA ILE A 70 9.74 -29.22 8.05
C ILE A 70 9.38 -30.69 7.84
N ALA A 71 8.54 -30.94 6.84
CA ALA A 71 8.07 -32.27 6.49
C ALA A 71 8.51 -32.70 5.09
N VAL A 72 8.40 -34.01 4.82
CA VAL A 72 8.56 -34.55 3.46
C VAL A 72 7.56 -33.88 2.53
N GLY A 73 8.05 -33.41 1.38
CA GLY A 73 7.30 -32.66 0.38
C GLY A 73 7.51 -31.15 0.45
N ASP A 74 8.00 -30.61 1.57
CA ASP A 74 8.32 -29.20 1.69
C ASP A 74 9.49 -28.80 0.79
N VAL A 75 9.45 -27.58 0.27
CA VAL A 75 10.55 -26.99 -0.50
C VAL A 75 11.32 -26.07 0.43
N ILE A 76 12.62 -26.29 0.56
CA ILE A 76 13.48 -25.53 1.45
C ILE A 76 14.62 -24.88 0.67
N THR A 77 15.10 -23.76 1.18
CA THR A 77 16.37 -23.19 0.73
C THR A 77 17.39 -23.38 1.84
N TYR A 78 18.57 -23.91 1.48
CA TYR A 78 19.63 -24.23 2.42
C TYR A 78 21.00 -23.86 1.83
N GLN A 79 22.00 -23.74 2.69
CA GLN A 79 23.39 -23.53 2.28
C GLN A 79 24.03 -24.83 1.85
N LEU A 80 24.65 -24.85 0.67
CA LEU A 80 25.36 -26.04 0.20
C LEU A 80 26.51 -26.42 1.15
N GLU A 81 27.18 -25.41 1.69
CA GLU A 81 28.17 -25.56 2.76
C GLU A 81 27.86 -24.57 3.88
N SER A 82 27.90 -25.06 5.12
CA SER A 82 27.63 -24.22 6.31
C SER A 82 28.55 -23.00 6.34
N GLY A 83 27.96 -21.82 6.51
CA GLY A 83 28.69 -20.55 6.59
C GLY A 83 29.06 -19.91 5.24
N LYS A 84 28.84 -20.58 4.10
CA LYS A 84 29.07 -19.99 2.77
C LYS A 84 27.82 -19.33 2.20
N ALA A 85 27.99 -18.27 1.40
CA ALA A 85 26.86 -17.54 0.82
C ALA A 85 26.02 -18.35 -0.20
N THR A 86 26.59 -19.41 -0.77
CA THR A 86 25.94 -20.25 -1.79
C THR A 86 24.77 -21.02 -1.19
N VAL A 87 23.59 -20.84 -1.78
CA VAL A 87 22.35 -21.51 -1.39
C VAL A 87 21.76 -22.31 -2.55
N VAL A 88 21.05 -23.37 -2.20
CA VAL A 88 20.32 -24.26 -3.10
C VAL A 88 18.89 -24.38 -2.59
N THR A 89 17.93 -24.54 -3.50
CA THR A 89 16.52 -24.73 -3.16
C THR A 89 16.07 -26.06 -3.72
N HIS A 90 15.70 -27.01 -2.86
CA HIS A 90 15.27 -28.35 -3.23
C HIS A 90 14.12 -28.83 -2.34
N ARG A 91 13.46 -29.92 -2.74
CA ARG A 91 12.36 -30.53 -2.01
C ARG A 91 12.88 -31.55 -1.01
N VAL A 92 12.32 -31.56 0.19
CA VAL A 92 12.59 -32.59 1.19
C VAL A 92 11.91 -33.88 0.77
N VAL A 93 12.70 -34.93 0.56
CA VAL A 93 12.23 -36.28 0.22
C VAL A 93 12.35 -37.25 1.40
N GLY A 94 13.07 -36.86 2.45
CA GLY A 94 13.19 -37.65 3.66
C GLY A 94 13.66 -36.84 4.86
N VAL A 95 13.32 -37.33 6.05
CA VAL A 95 13.79 -36.80 7.34
C VAL A 95 14.44 -37.95 8.09
N SER A 96 15.69 -37.77 8.51
CA SER A 96 16.51 -38.78 9.18
C SER A 96 16.97 -38.27 10.53
N ASN A 97 16.70 -39.05 11.57
CA ASN A 97 17.15 -38.75 12.93
C ASN A 97 18.42 -39.56 13.22
N ARG A 98 19.48 -38.86 13.63
CA ARG A 98 20.73 -39.50 14.05
C ARG A 98 20.66 -39.95 15.50
N PHE A 99 21.54 -40.89 15.85
CA PHE A 99 21.65 -41.43 17.21
C PHE A 99 22.06 -40.39 18.25
N ASP A 100 22.66 -39.27 17.84
CA ASP A 100 22.99 -38.12 18.69
C ASP A 100 21.79 -37.17 18.93
N GLY A 101 20.61 -37.52 18.42
CA GLY A 101 19.39 -36.72 18.52
C GLY A 101 19.27 -35.61 17.47
N THR A 102 20.23 -35.47 16.55
CA THR A 102 20.15 -34.45 15.50
C THR A 102 19.28 -34.90 14.33
N THR A 103 18.49 -33.97 13.80
CA THR A 103 17.66 -34.20 12.61
C THR A 103 18.39 -33.75 11.36
N GLN A 104 18.31 -34.54 10.29
CA GLN A 104 18.84 -34.22 8.97
C GLN A 104 17.78 -34.40 7.90
N LEU A 105 17.85 -33.55 6.88
CA LEU A 105 16.94 -33.60 5.75
C LEU A 105 17.62 -34.20 4.54
N ILE A 106 16.92 -35.08 3.85
CA ILE A 106 17.31 -35.57 2.53
C ILE A 106 16.55 -34.72 1.53
N THR A 107 17.28 -34.02 0.67
CA THR A 107 16.71 -33.13 -0.33
C THR A 107 16.93 -33.66 -1.74
N GLN A 108 16.06 -33.27 -2.66
CA GLN A 108 16.16 -33.62 -4.07
C GLN A 108 15.55 -32.48 -4.90
N GLY A 109 16.22 -32.11 -6.00
CA GLY A 109 15.63 -31.24 -7.00
C GLY A 109 14.48 -31.95 -7.72
N ASP A 110 13.37 -31.27 -7.97
CA ASP A 110 12.19 -31.82 -8.66
C ASP A 110 12.53 -32.44 -10.04
N ALA A 111 13.57 -31.93 -10.71
CA ALA A 111 14.04 -32.42 -12.01
C ALA A 111 15.22 -33.41 -11.92
N ASN A 112 15.71 -33.72 -10.71
CA ASN A 112 16.84 -34.64 -10.52
C ASN A 112 16.32 -36.07 -10.36
N ASP A 113 17.03 -37.05 -10.92
CA ASP A 113 16.69 -38.48 -10.79
C ASP A 113 16.98 -39.03 -9.38
N ASP A 114 18.09 -38.59 -8.79
CA ASP A 114 18.58 -39.05 -7.49
C ASP A 114 18.53 -37.93 -6.42
N PRO A 115 18.41 -38.30 -5.13
CA PRO A 115 18.58 -37.37 -4.02
C PRO A 115 19.96 -36.70 -4.00
N ASP A 116 20.03 -35.54 -3.36
CA ASP A 116 21.28 -34.83 -3.16
C ASP A 116 22.26 -35.68 -2.34
N PRO A 117 23.57 -35.65 -2.66
CA PRO A 117 24.54 -36.59 -2.11
C PRO A 117 24.83 -36.39 -0.62
N LEU A 118 24.59 -35.18 -0.10
CA LEU A 118 24.83 -34.84 1.30
C LEU A 118 23.50 -34.47 1.98
N PRO A 119 23.20 -35.07 3.14
CA PRO A 119 22.03 -34.66 3.92
C PRO A 119 22.26 -33.25 4.48
N VAL A 120 21.17 -32.49 4.59
CA VAL A 120 21.16 -31.11 5.05
C VAL A 120 20.97 -31.06 6.55
N ALA A 121 21.92 -30.44 7.26
CA ALA A 121 21.80 -30.18 8.69
C ALA A 121 20.98 -28.92 8.96
N GLU A 122 20.37 -28.84 10.14
CA GLU A 122 19.59 -27.69 10.61
C GLU A 122 20.30 -26.34 10.39
N VAL A 123 21.59 -26.27 10.71
CA VAL A 123 22.40 -25.04 10.61
C VAL A 123 22.48 -24.50 9.17
N GLN A 124 22.32 -25.37 8.18
CA GLN A 124 22.37 -25.00 6.77
C GLN A 124 21.02 -24.48 6.28
N VAL A 125 19.91 -24.80 6.95
CA VAL A 125 18.57 -24.42 6.52
C VAL A 125 18.37 -22.92 6.67
N ARG A 126 17.96 -22.26 5.59
CA ARG A 126 17.58 -20.83 5.60
C ARG A 126 16.09 -20.65 5.83
N GLY A 127 15.32 -21.68 5.52
CA GLY A 127 13.90 -21.77 5.84
C GLY A 127 13.14 -22.54 4.77
N ARG A 128 11.83 -22.48 4.90
CA ARG A 128 10.87 -23.14 4.01
C ARG A 128 10.24 -22.15 3.05
N LEU A 129 9.97 -22.59 1.84
CA LEU A 129 9.24 -21.82 0.83
C LEU A 129 7.88 -21.40 1.40
N TRP A 130 7.62 -20.09 1.39
CA TRP A 130 6.34 -19.53 1.79
C TRP A 130 5.45 -19.27 0.58
N TYR A 131 6.00 -18.62 -0.44
CA TYR A 131 5.33 -18.44 -1.73
C TYR A 131 6.37 -18.25 -2.84
N SER A 132 5.95 -18.53 -4.07
CA SER A 132 6.75 -18.28 -5.26
C SER A 132 6.02 -17.33 -6.21
N ALA A 133 6.80 -16.61 -7.00
CA ALA A 133 6.31 -15.79 -8.09
C ALA A 133 7.18 -16.05 -9.32
N PRO A 134 6.69 -16.88 -10.26
CA PRO A 134 7.36 -17.10 -11.54
C PRO A 134 7.64 -15.76 -12.22
N TYR A 135 8.77 -15.66 -12.93
CA TYR A 135 9.22 -14.48 -13.69
C TYR A 135 9.67 -13.24 -12.89
N LEU A 136 9.42 -13.17 -11.57
CA LEU A 136 9.89 -12.05 -10.74
C LEU A 136 11.35 -12.21 -10.27
N GLY A 137 12.00 -13.35 -10.50
CA GLY A 137 13.40 -13.56 -10.12
C GLY A 137 14.37 -12.69 -10.92
N ARG A 138 14.02 -12.35 -12.17
CA ARG A 138 14.81 -11.38 -12.96
C ARG A 138 14.81 -9.99 -12.36
N LEU A 139 13.71 -9.56 -11.72
CA LEU A 139 13.66 -8.26 -11.03
C LEU A 139 14.49 -8.27 -9.75
N ASN A 140 14.59 -9.41 -9.08
CA ASN A 140 15.40 -9.58 -7.86
C ASN A 140 16.90 -9.45 -8.14
N ASN A 141 17.36 -9.83 -9.33
CA ASN A 141 18.77 -9.70 -9.70
C ASN A 141 19.17 -8.26 -10.08
N VAL A 142 18.20 -7.40 -10.42
CA VAL A 142 18.46 -6.01 -10.85
C VAL A 142 18.40 -5.03 -9.68
N LEU A 143 17.62 -5.32 -8.63
CA LEU A 143 17.55 -4.49 -7.43
C LEU A 143 18.10 -5.24 -6.23
N SER A 144 19.19 -4.74 -5.64
CA SER A 144 19.66 -5.28 -4.35
C SER A 144 18.57 -5.12 -3.27
N GLY A 145 18.56 -6.02 -2.28
CA GLY A 145 17.54 -6.04 -1.23
C GLY A 145 17.41 -4.73 -0.44
N GLN A 146 18.51 -3.96 -0.35
CA GLN A 146 18.56 -2.64 0.26
C GLN A 146 17.99 -1.57 -0.68
N GLU A 147 18.40 -1.51 -1.94
CA GLU A 147 17.88 -0.54 -2.92
C GLU A 147 16.37 -0.71 -3.14
N ARG A 148 15.86 -1.93 -3.13
CA ARG A 148 14.42 -2.22 -3.18
C ARG A 148 13.66 -1.58 -2.02
N GLN A 149 14.24 -1.57 -0.82
CA GLN A 149 13.63 -0.96 0.36
C GLN A 149 13.50 0.55 0.18
N TRP A 150 14.58 1.22 -0.23
CA TRP A 150 14.59 2.66 -0.47
C TRP A 150 13.69 3.04 -1.65
N ALA A 151 13.65 2.24 -2.71
CA ALA A 151 12.75 2.45 -3.84
C ALA A 151 11.29 2.40 -3.40
N VAL A 152 10.89 1.38 -2.63
CA VAL A 152 9.50 1.24 -2.17
C VAL A 152 9.13 2.35 -1.19
N PHE A 153 10.01 2.69 -0.24
CA PHE A 153 9.77 3.81 0.67
C PHE A 153 9.73 5.14 -0.07
N GLY A 154 10.63 5.36 -1.02
CA GLY A 154 10.67 6.55 -1.86
C GLY A 154 9.41 6.72 -2.69
N VAL A 155 8.95 5.66 -3.36
CA VAL A 155 7.69 5.66 -4.12
C VAL A 155 6.50 5.89 -3.20
N SER A 156 6.45 5.22 -2.04
CA SER A 156 5.36 5.40 -1.08
C SER A 156 5.32 6.83 -0.53
N ALA A 157 6.47 7.40 -0.16
CA ALA A 157 6.60 8.77 0.32
C ALA A 157 6.24 9.79 -0.77
N ALA A 158 6.65 9.55 -2.02
CA ALA A 158 6.31 10.39 -3.16
C ALA A 158 4.79 10.39 -3.42
N LEU A 159 4.13 9.23 -3.34
CA LEU A 159 2.69 9.13 -3.53
C LEU A 159 1.90 9.78 -2.37
N ILE A 160 2.35 9.61 -1.13
CA ILE A 160 1.77 10.30 0.03
C ILE A 160 1.97 11.82 -0.09
N GLY A 161 3.17 12.26 -0.47
CA GLY A 161 3.49 13.66 -0.70
C GLY A 161 2.65 14.28 -1.80
N TYR A 162 2.47 13.55 -2.92
CA TYR A 162 1.60 13.97 -4.02
C TYR A 162 0.13 14.08 -3.59
N ALA A 163 -0.38 13.11 -2.84
CA ALA A 163 -1.74 13.16 -2.30
C ALA A 163 -1.93 14.33 -1.33
N ALA A 164 -0.96 14.59 -0.45
CA ALA A 164 -0.98 15.73 0.46
C ALA A 164 -0.93 17.07 -0.29
N PHE A 165 -0.08 17.19 -1.31
CA PHE A 165 0.01 18.37 -2.16
C PHE A 165 -1.34 18.66 -2.85
N MET A 166 -1.94 17.64 -3.46
CA MET A 166 -3.26 17.75 -4.10
C MET A 166 -4.37 18.15 -3.12
N PHE A 167 -4.30 17.68 -1.88
CA PHE A 167 -5.24 18.09 -0.83
C PHE A 167 -5.05 19.55 -0.42
N VAL A 168 -3.80 20.02 -0.30
CA VAL A 168 -3.48 21.40 0.04
C VAL A 168 -3.88 22.37 -1.07
N THR A 169 -3.62 22.04 -2.33
CA THR A 169 -4.03 22.87 -3.47
C THR A 169 -5.55 22.95 -3.58
N ALA A 170 -6.26 21.84 -3.39
CA ALA A 170 -7.74 21.82 -3.33
C ALA A 170 -8.31 22.68 -2.18
N LEU A 171 -7.62 22.74 -1.03
CA LEU A 171 -8.00 23.62 0.08
C LEU A 171 -7.69 25.10 -0.21
N ARG A 172 -6.57 25.41 -0.88
CA ARG A 172 -6.18 26.78 -1.24
C ARG A 172 -7.11 27.39 -2.29
N ASP A 173 -7.52 26.62 -3.28
CA ASP A 173 -8.49 27.09 -4.29
C ASP A 173 -9.83 27.48 -3.67
N ARG A 174 -10.30 26.71 -2.68
CA ARG A 174 -11.52 27.06 -1.93
C ARG A 174 -11.39 28.36 -1.14
N ARG A 175 -10.17 28.69 -0.68
CA ARG A 175 -9.91 29.95 0.05
C ARG A 175 -9.81 31.15 -0.89
N ARG A 176 -9.25 31.01 -2.10
CA ARG A 176 -9.22 32.09 -3.10
C ARG A 176 -10.62 32.51 -3.53
N VAL A 177 -11.48 31.55 -3.87
CA VAL A 177 -12.87 31.83 -4.29
C VAL A 177 -13.70 32.53 -3.19
N LYS A 178 -13.45 32.21 -1.91
CA LYS A 178 -14.12 32.86 -0.78
C LYS A 178 -13.65 34.30 -0.53
N ARG A 179 -12.39 34.61 -0.85
CA ARG A 179 -11.78 35.93 -0.62
C ARG A 179 -12.13 36.95 -1.72
N GLU A 180 -12.55 36.45 -2.88
CA GLU A 180 -12.91 37.26 -4.06
C GLU A 180 -14.43 37.44 -4.21
N SER A 181 -15.22 36.99 -3.24
CA SER A 181 -16.64 37.35 -3.15
C SER A 181 -16.72 38.80 -2.62
N PRO A 182 -17.18 39.77 -3.43
CA PRO A 182 -17.22 41.18 -3.04
C PRO A 182 -18.09 41.36 -1.79
N GLU A 183 -17.62 42.21 -0.88
CA GLU A 183 -18.40 42.70 0.26
C GLU A 183 -19.78 43.17 -0.21
N PRO A 184 -20.89 42.80 0.46
CA PRO A 184 -22.18 43.38 0.15
C PRO A 184 -22.09 44.87 0.48
N VAL A 185 -22.18 45.71 -0.55
CA VAL A 185 -22.28 47.17 -0.40
C VAL A 185 -23.46 47.45 0.53
N THR A 186 -23.17 47.88 1.75
CA THR A 186 -24.17 48.42 2.69
C THR A 186 -24.67 49.72 2.12
N GLU A 187 -25.83 49.66 1.46
CA GLU A 187 -26.66 50.83 1.18
C GLU A 187 -27.16 51.37 2.52
N GLY A 188 -26.71 52.57 2.89
CA GLY A 188 -27.17 53.24 4.10
C GLY A 188 -26.39 54.49 4.47
N SER A 189 -26.77 55.64 3.89
CA SER A 189 -26.73 56.92 4.61
C SER A 189 -27.72 57.89 3.97
N THR A 190 -28.87 58.02 4.63
CA THR A 190 -29.87 59.06 4.49
C THR A 190 -29.29 60.40 4.93
N ASP A 191 -29.55 61.50 4.21
CA ASP A 191 -30.10 62.72 4.82
C ASP A 191 -30.60 63.76 3.78
N PRO A 192 -31.52 64.68 4.17
CA PRO A 192 -32.46 65.37 3.29
C PRO A 192 -32.05 66.82 2.91
N ALA A 193 -32.88 67.41 2.03
CA ALA A 193 -33.04 68.84 1.73
C ALA A 193 -32.28 69.44 0.52
N ALA A 194 -32.99 69.64 -0.59
CA ALA A 194 -33.33 70.95 -1.20
C ALA A 194 -33.80 70.81 -2.67
N PRO A 195 -34.62 71.73 -3.22
CA PRO A 195 -35.62 71.39 -4.24
C PRO A 195 -35.34 71.82 -5.70
N ALA A 196 -36.10 71.18 -6.59
CA ALA A 196 -36.60 71.60 -7.92
C ALA A 196 -35.60 71.90 -9.07
N THR A 197 -35.68 71.13 -10.16
CA THR A 197 -36.41 71.47 -11.41
C THR A 197 -35.97 70.58 -12.59
N SER A 198 -36.92 70.28 -13.47
CA SER A 198 -36.76 69.92 -14.89
C SER A 198 -36.77 68.44 -15.30
N ALA A 199 -37.67 68.17 -16.23
CA ALA A 199 -38.06 66.89 -16.80
C ALA A 199 -37.13 66.38 -17.91
N ALA A 200 -36.98 65.05 -18.02
CA ALA A 200 -36.66 64.32 -19.24
C ALA A 200 -37.06 62.83 -19.11
N PRO A 201 -37.51 62.15 -20.18
CA PRO A 201 -38.29 60.91 -20.08
C PRO A 201 -37.45 59.63 -19.95
N ALA A 202 -38.13 58.60 -19.44
CA ALA A 202 -37.66 57.27 -19.08
C ALA A 202 -36.93 56.50 -20.21
N ARG A 203 -35.79 55.90 -19.86
CA ARG A 203 -35.18 54.74 -20.56
C ARG A 203 -35.46 53.47 -19.74
N PRO A 204 -35.77 52.32 -20.37
CA PRO A 204 -36.06 51.10 -19.63
C PRO A 204 -34.78 50.53 -19.01
N ALA A 205 -34.92 50.07 -17.76
CA ALA A 205 -33.90 49.43 -16.96
C ALA A 205 -33.33 48.19 -17.69
N ALA A 206 -32.02 48.17 -17.87
CA ALA A 206 -31.29 46.99 -18.30
C ALA A 206 -31.37 45.91 -17.20
N LEU A 207 -31.84 44.74 -17.61
CA LEU A 207 -31.97 43.50 -16.87
C LEU A 207 -30.66 43.15 -16.13
N ALA A 208 -30.69 43.16 -14.80
CA ALA A 208 -29.61 42.60 -13.98
C ALA A 208 -29.52 41.07 -14.20
N PRO A 209 -28.33 40.48 -14.36
CA PRO A 209 -28.21 39.03 -14.48
C PRO A 209 -28.56 38.34 -13.15
N PRO A 210 -29.26 37.19 -13.18
CA PRO A 210 -29.68 36.50 -11.97
C PRO A 210 -28.48 35.97 -11.18
N GLY A 211 -28.49 36.26 -9.87
CA GLY A 211 -27.49 35.83 -8.91
C GLY A 211 -27.23 34.32 -8.99
N LYS A 212 -25.95 33.97 -9.12
CA LYS A 212 -25.47 32.59 -9.20
C LYS A 212 -25.73 31.89 -7.88
N ASN A 213 -26.73 31.01 -7.88
CA ASN A 213 -27.14 30.19 -6.74
C ASN A 213 -25.95 29.42 -6.13
N ARG A 214 -25.81 29.60 -4.81
CA ARG A 214 -24.80 29.02 -3.92
C ARG A 214 -24.95 27.49 -3.86
N ARG A 215 -23.83 26.76 -3.93
CA ARG A 215 -23.74 25.31 -3.63
C ARG A 215 -23.36 25.11 -2.16
N PRO A 216 -23.94 24.14 -1.42
CA PRO A 216 -23.40 23.74 -0.12
C PRO A 216 -22.11 22.90 -0.28
N ALA A 217 -21.17 23.09 0.66
CA ALA A 217 -19.82 22.53 0.67
C ALA A 217 -19.76 21.06 1.15
N PRO A 218 -18.70 20.30 0.79
CA PRO A 218 -18.57 18.87 1.05
C PRO A 218 -17.99 18.60 2.45
N ALA A 219 -18.76 18.92 3.48
CA ALA A 219 -18.39 18.61 4.87
C ALA A 219 -18.75 17.17 5.27
N LEU A 220 -19.76 16.56 4.64
CA LEU A 220 -20.32 15.29 5.10
C LEU A 220 -19.52 14.04 4.67
N ALA A 221 -18.86 14.07 3.51
CA ALA A 221 -18.05 12.93 3.06
C ALA A 221 -16.71 12.79 3.82
N ALA A 222 -16.16 13.92 4.32
CA ALA A 222 -14.95 13.91 5.14
C ALA A 222 -15.22 13.36 6.56
N GLY A 223 -16.43 13.55 7.09
CA GLY A 223 -16.81 13.06 8.41
C GLY A 223 -16.87 11.53 8.51
N ILE A 224 -17.31 10.84 7.46
CA ILE A 224 -17.41 9.37 7.44
C ILE A 224 -16.02 8.73 7.28
N LEU A 225 -15.13 9.35 6.51
CA LEU A 225 -13.76 8.85 6.29
C LEU A 225 -12.85 9.06 7.52
N LEU A 226 -13.06 10.13 8.28
CA LEU A 226 -12.31 10.39 9.52
C LEU A 226 -12.75 9.47 10.67
N LEU A 227 -14.03 9.08 10.71
CA LEU A 227 -14.55 8.19 11.76
C LEU A 227 -13.98 6.77 11.65
N ALA A 228 -13.79 6.26 10.42
CA ALA A 228 -13.22 4.92 10.20
C ALA A 228 -11.75 4.82 10.65
N VAL A 229 -10.96 5.88 10.45
CA VAL A 229 -9.54 5.92 10.86
C VAL A 229 -9.42 6.12 12.38
N VAL A 230 -10.29 6.92 13.00
CA VAL A 230 -10.25 7.13 14.46
C VAL A 230 -10.79 5.93 15.26
N VAL A 231 -11.79 5.20 14.75
CA VAL A 231 -12.32 3.98 15.39
C VAL A 231 -11.29 2.84 15.37
N LEU A 232 -10.46 2.75 14.33
CA LEU A 232 -9.39 1.74 14.22
C LEU A 232 -8.19 2.05 15.16
N VAL A 233 -7.88 3.32 15.39
CA VAL A 233 -6.79 3.73 16.31
C VAL A 233 -7.21 3.69 17.79
N ARG A 234 -8.49 3.90 18.10
CA ARG A 234 -8.99 3.90 19.50
C ARG A 234 -9.33 2.50 20.04
N THR A 235 -9.55 1.52 19.17
CA THR A 235 -9.78 0.12 19.58
C THR A 235 -8.48 -0.65 19.85
N GLY A 236 -7.36 -0.27 19.22
CA GLY A 236 -6.03 -0.85 19.49
C GLY A 236 -5.37 -0.39 20.79
N THR A 237 -5.75 0.78 21.32
CA THR A 237 -5.14 1.35 22.53
C THR A 237 -5.86 0.99 23.84
N ARG A 238 -7.10 0.44 23.78
CA ARG A 238 -7.82 -0.02 24.98
C ARG A 238 -7.55 -1.49 25.38
N ARG A 239 -6.92 -2.32 24.53
CA ARG A 239 -6.56 -3.71 24.89
C ARG A 239 -5.22 -3.87 25.60
N ARG A 240 -4.45 -2.80 25.83
CA ARG A 240 -3.17 -2.85 26.57
C ARG A 240 -3.23 -2.32 28.01
N ALA A 241 -4.41 -1.97 28.54
CA ALA A 241 -4.53 -1.37 29.87
C ALA A 241 -5.28 -2.22 30.92
N THR A 242 -5.76 -3.43 30.60
CA THR A 242 -6.53 -4.28 31.55
C THR A 242 -5.93 -5.66 31.80
N GLY A 243 -4.62 -5.82 31.64
CA GLY A 243 -3.92 -7.10 31.83
C GLY A 243 -2.84 -7.09 32.93
N ARG A 244 -2.96 -6.23 33.95
CA ARG A 244 -2.04 -6.27 35.11
C ARG A 244 -2.75 -5.83 36.40
N ALA A 245 -3.75 -6.61 36.81
CA ALA A 245 -4.28 -6.62 38.18
C ALA A 245 -5.10 -7.89 38.40
N SER A 246 -4.45 -8.98 38.82
CA SER A 246 -4.96 -10.02 39.74
C SER A 246 -4.16 -11.32 39.58
N SER A 247 -3.65 -11.82 40.71
CA SER A 247 -3.02 -13.13 41.00
C SER A 247 -1.75 -13.49 40.23
#